data_AF-Q5KGS2-F1
#
_entry.id   AF-Q5KGS2-F1
#
_cell.length_a   1.000
_cell.length_b   1.000
_cell.length_c   1.000
_cell.angle_alpha   90.00
_cell.angle_beta   90.00
_cell.angle_gamma   90.00
#
_symmetry.space_group_name_H-M   'P 1'
#
loop_
_entity.id
_entity.type
_entity.pdbx_description
1 polymer ?
#
loop_
_entity_poly.entity_id
_entity_poly.type
_entity_poly.pdbx_seq_one_letter_code
_entity_poly.pdbx_strand_id
1 'polypeptide(L)'
;MTLHDPLDLLKTSLQSSNPPQLLTAASEPAPTLALAAYLSFTSIANPINLPKDTPTRYTSKPGSTSEFYNIGQLYLAWVEKDSGVRDYLIKGQAGGVGYVAITDRRPAVDYLLGKGDGEGRIVAKGEEGAKQQPAGDSAASATAEALPSALESTVEAGPSRASAQAKRKYEVDVIDREFCRKLRSEEIELRDRNSILRSSAGGKANNFEAFQRNIMHEKIKALRTSFEKGGKQPTAATASQSDLNRAKKARSTNPIIVISSSPTSLITMWNVKKFLEQGVFESSETVRQREASQGNVKAEDMIPVIRKRSGPHGDVISKYYIVDSADALQKFGQDAWDRVICVVTTGQTWQFKPYKWDDPKVLFQHVKGIYFQWGNDPVNPTVKDWNVTEMKIDRNKRHTDRQVVADFWRILDNAKRR
;
A
#
# COMPACT_ATOMS: atom_id res chain seq x y z
N MET A 1 -11.69 -38.39 8.48
CA MET A 1 -12.31 -38.44 7.14
C MET A 1 -13.77 -38.05 7.28
N THR A 2 -14.11 -36.76 7.13
CA THR A 2 -15.50 -36.33 7.03
C THR A 2 -16.04 -36.79 5.67
N LEU A 3 -17.02 -37.69 5.65
CA LEU A 3 -17.56 -38.30 4.42
C LEU A 3 -18.11 -37.28 3.41
N HIS A 4 -18.36 -36.05 3.85
CA HIS A 4 -18.93 -34.99 3.04
C HIS A 4 -18.10 -33.72 3.12
N ASP A 5 -17.91 -33.09 1.96
CA ASP A 5 -17.16 -31.86 1.81
C ASP A 5 -17.99 -30.67 2.33
N PRO A 6 -17.47 -29.86 3.27
CA PRO A 6 -18.14 -28.70 3.84
C PRO A 6 -18.71 -27.73 2.79
N LEU A 7 -18.00 -27.54 1.67
CA LEU A 7 -18.43 -26.62 0.61
C LEU A 7 -19.64 -27.17 -0.15
N ASP A 8 -19.58 -28.44 -0.52
CA ASP A 8 -20.67 -29.12 -1.24
C ASP A 8 -21.93 -29.20 -0.37
N LEU A 9 -21.79 -29.50 0.93
CA LEU A 9 -22.90 -29.53 1.87
C LEU A 9 -23.60 -28.17 1.99
N LEU A 10 -22.82 -27.09 2.13
CA LEU A 10 -23.38 -25.74 2.19
C LEU A 10 -24.09 -25.39 0.88
N LYS A 11 -23.48 -25.68 -0.27
CA LYS A 11 -24.08 -25.43 -1.58
C LYS A 11 -25.40 -26.17 -1.77
N THR A 12 -25.42 -27.49 -1.53
CA THR A 12 -26.63 -28.31 -1.71
C THR A 12 -27.76 -27.88 -0.77
N SER A 13 -27.44 -27.57 0.49
CA SER A 13 -28.39 -27.07 1.48
C SER A 13 -29.02 -25.73 1.09
N LEU A 14 -28.22 -24.80 0.54
CA LEU A 14 -28.72 -23.51 0.09
C LEU A 14 -29.54 -23.62 -1.21
N GLN A 15 -29.15 -24.53 -2.11
CA GLN A 15 -29.90 -24.80 -3.36
C GLN A 15 -31.24 -25.50 -3.10
N SER A 16 -31.32 -26.39 -2.09
CA SER A 16 -32.56 -27.04 -1.68
C SER A 16 -33.47 -26.13 -0.82
N SER A 17 -33.11 -24.86 -0.63
CA SER A 17 -33.82 -23.89 0.21
C SER A 17 -33.98 -24.33 1.67
N ASN A 18 -33.07 -25.17 2.18
CA ASN A 18 -33.03 -25.62 3.56
C ASN A 18 -31.70 -25.19 4.20
N PRO A 19 -31.56 -23.92 4.64
CA PRO A 19 -30.31 -23.38 5.15
C PRO A 19 -29.88 -24.05 6.46
N PRO A 20 -28.57 -24.10 6.77
CA PRO A 20 -28.09 -24.72 7.99
C PRO A 20 -28.56 -23.98 9.23
N GLN A 21 -28.88 -24.75 10.27
CA GLN A 21 -29.25 -24.22 11.58
C GLN A 21 -28.00 -23.97 12.41
N LEU A 22 -27.92 -22.80 13.05
CA LEU A 22 -26.83 -22.47 13.96
C LEU A 22 -27.06 -23.15 15.31
N LEU A 23 -26.04 -23.84 15.82
CA LEU A 23 -26.07 -24.48 17.14
C LEU A 23 -24.96 -23.93 18.04
N THR A 24 -25.27 -23.75 19.32
CA THR A 24 -24.30 -23.41 20.38
C THR A 24 -23.38 -24.61 20.68
N ALA A 25 -22.37 -24.40 21.53
CA ALA A 25 -21.51 -25.49 22.01
C ALA A 25 -22.30 -26.60 22.75
N ALA A 26 -23.48 -26.28 23.29
CA ALA A 26 -24.38 -27.21 23.96
C ALA A 26 -25.36 -27.91 22.99
N SER A 27 -25.20 -27.74 21.67
CA SER A 27 -26.12 -28.25 20.64
C SER A 27 -27.54 -27.66 20.69
N GLU A 28 -27.69 -26.45 21.24
CA GLU A 28 -28.96 -25.71 21.27
C GLU A 28 -29.03 -24.69 20.12
N PRO A 29 -30.23 -24.30 19.64
CA PRO A 29 -30.37 -23.28 18.61
C PRO A 29 -29.71 -21.94 18.99
N ALA A 30 -28.78 -21.46 18.17
CA ALA A 30 -28.11 -20.17 18.35
C ALA A 30 -28.77 -19.08 17.48
N PRO A 31 -29.10 -17.89 18.02
CA PRO A 31 -29.76 -16.84 17.25
C PRO A 31 -28.81 -16.06 16.33
N THR A 32 -27.50 -16.13 16.57
CA THR A 32 -26.48 -15.39 15.79
C THR A 32 -25.22 -16.23 15.62
N LEU A 33 -24.45 -15.93 14.57
CA LEU A 33 -23.18 -16.61 14.26
C LEU A 33 -22.13 -16.41 15.38
N ALA A 34 -22.24 -15.33 16.14
CA ALA A 34 -21.38 -15.05 17.30
C ALA A 34 -21.53 -16.09 18.42
N LEU A 35 -22.77 -16.55 18.64
CA LEU A 35 -23.11 -17.54 19.67
C LEU A 35 -23.06 -18.98 19.15
N ALA A 36 -22.99 -19.14 17.82
CA ALA A 36 -22.89 -20.44 17.18
C ALA A 36 -21.48 -21.02 17.35
N ALA A 37 -21.42 -22.33 17.61
CA ALA A 37 -20.22 -23.15 17.52
C ALA A 37 -20.28 -24.07 16.29
N TYR A 38 -21.48 -24.52 15.89
CA TYR A 38 -21.69 -25.45 14.79
C TYR A 38 -22.75 -24.96 13.80
N LEU A 39 -22.61 -25.35 12.53
CA LEU A 39 -23.63 -25.30 11.50
C LEU A 39 -24.18 -26.72 11.31
N SER A 40 -25.48 -26.88 11.54
CA SER A 40 -26.18 -28.15 11.41
C SER A 40 -26.93 -28.24 10.09
N PHE A 41 -26.65 -29.29 9.32
CA PHE A 41 -27.29 -29.58 8.04
C PHE A 41 -28.30 -30.72 8.22
N THR A 42 -29.60 -30.38 8.20
CA THR A 42 -30.72 -31.31 8.40
C THR A 42 -31.26 -31.92 7.11
N SER A 43 -30.66 -31.58 5.97
CA SER A 43 -31.11 -31.99 4.63
C SER A 43 -30.88 -33.48 4.32
N ILE A 44 -30.17 -34.21 5.18
CA ILE A 44 -29.84 -35.63 5.01
C ILE A 44 -30.44 -36.38 6.22
N ALA A 45 -30.86 -37.64 6.04
CA ALA A 45 -31.56 -38.46 7.03
C ALA A 45 -30.88 -38.53 8.43
N ASN A 46 -29.60 -38.16 8.54
CA ASN A 46 -28.90 -37.86 9.78
C ASN A 46 -28.33 -36.44 9.74
N PRO A 47 -28.56 -35.60 10.78
CA PRO A 47 -28.05 -34.24 10.81
C PRO A 47 -26.52 -34.22 10.91
N ILE A 48 -25.87 -33.48 10.01
CA ILE A 48 -24.41 -33.31 10.01
C ILE A 48 -24.08 -31.97 10.67
N ASN A 49 -23.29 -32.00 11.74
CA ASN A 49 -22.86 -30.80 12.45
C ASN A 49 -21.39 -30.49 12.11
N LEU A 50 -21.15 -29.34 11.48
CA LEU A 50 -19.80 -28.87 11.15
C LEU A 50 -19.42 -27.69 12.04
N PRO A 51 -18.21 -27.65 12.61
CA PRO A 51 -17.69 -26.45 13.28
C PRO A 51 -17.71 -25.24 12.34
N LYS A 52 -18.05 -24.06 12.86
CA LYS A 52 -18.10 -22.83 12.03
C LYS A 52 -16.74 -22.43 11.42
N ASP A 53 -15.65 -22.87 12.03
CA ASP A 53 -14.28 -22.58 11.60
C ASP A 53 -13.72 -23.63 10.63
N THR A 54 -14.52 -24.62 10.21
CA THR A 54 -14.06 -25.66 9.28
C THR A 54 -13.67 -25.04 7.93
N PRO A 55 -12.43 -25.26 7.45
CA PRO A 55 -11.97 -24.75 6.15
C PRO A 55 -12.72 -25.43 5.01
N THR A 56 -12.97 -24.68 3.93
CA THR A 56 -13.62 -25.17 2.72
C THR A 56 -12.61 -25.28 1.57
N ARG A 57 -13.05 -25.75 0.39
CA ARG A 57 -12.21 -25.75 -0.82
C ARG A 57 -12.25 -24.43 -1.60
N TYR A 58 -12.95 -23.41 -1.10
CA TYR A 58 -13.05 -22.11 -1.74
C TYR A 58 -11.87 -21.23 -1.34
N THR A 59 -11.06 -20.83 -2.32
CA THR A 59 -9.80 -20.10 -2.11
C THR A 59 -10.00 -18.59 -2.12
N SER A 60 -9.14 -17.87 -1.37
CA SER A 60 -9.11 -16.39 -1.37
C SER A 60 -8.60 -15.81 -2.68
N LYS A 61 -7.68 -16.51 -3.35
CA LYS A 61 -7.02 -16.08 -4.58
C LYS A 61 -7.16 -17.17 -5.65
N PRO A 62 -7.55 -16.80 -6.89
CA PRO A 62 -7.58 -17.74 -8.00
C PRO A 62 -6.21 -18.44 -8.16
N GLY A 63 -6.18 -19.77 -8.11
CA GLY A 63 -4.96 -20.57 -8.25
C GLY A 63 -4.08 -20.71 -7.00
N SER A 64 -4.49 -20.18 -5.84
CA SER A 64 -3.80 -20.42 -4.56
C SER A 64 -4.23 -21.75 -3.94
N THR A 65 -3.28 -22.54 -3.43
CA THR A 65 -3.54 -23.81 -2.72
C THR A 65 -3.37 -23.71 -1.20
N SER A 66 -3.14 -22.51 -0.67
CA SER A 66 -2.73 -22.31 0.74
C SER A 66 -3.72 -21.52 1.59
N GLU A 67 -4.66 -20.79 0.98
CA GLU A 67 -5.58 -19.88 1.68
C GLU A 67 -7.03 -20.22 1.32
N PHE A 68 -7.77 -20.76 2.29
CA PHE A 68 -9.16 -21.18 2.14
C PHE A 68 -10.09 -20.40 3.07
N TYR A 69 -11.28 -20.06 2.58
CA TYR A 69 -12.34 -19.52 3.42
C TYR A 69 -12.97 -20.63 4.26
N ASN A 70 -13.36 -20.30 5.48
CA ASN A 70 -14.09 -21.20 6.37
C ASN A 70 -15.60 -21.20 6.06
N ILE A 71 -16.31 -22.23 6.55
CA ILE A 71 -17.74 -22.40 6.28
C ILE A 71 -18.59 -21.28 6.88
N GLY A 72 -18.18 -20.73 8.04
CA GLY A 72 -18.86 -19.61 8.70
C GLY A 72 -18.78 -18.30 7.90
N GLN A 73 -17.65 -18.03 7.25
CA GLN A 73 -17.42 -16.87 6.38
C GLN A 73 -18.32 -16.93 5.15
N LEU A 74 -18.39 -18.10 4.50
CA LEU A 74 -19.26 -18.32 3.35
C LEU A 74 -20.74 -18.22 3.72
N TYR A 75 -21.14 -18.78 4.86
CA TYR A 75 -22.49 -18.64 5.39
C TYR A 75 -22.84 -17.18 5.68
N LEU A 76 -21.95 -16.43 6.34
CA LEU A 76 -22.14 -15.01 6.60
C LEU A 76 -22.31 -14.21 5.30
N ALA A 77 -21.48 -14.48 4.29
CA ALA A 77 -21.57 -13.82 2.98
C ALA A 77 -22.95 -14.04 2.32
N TRP A 78 -23.54 -15.24 2.49
CA TRP A 78 -24.87 -15.56 1.98
C TRP A 78 -26.01 -14.93 2.79
N VAL A 79 -25.97 -15.00 4.13
CA VAL A 79 -26.99 -14.40 5.01
C VAL A 79 -27.05 -12.89 4.78
N GLU A 80 -25.88 -12.26 4.73
CA GLU A 80 -25.75 -10.82 4.61
C GLU A 80 -25.66 -10.36 3.16
N LYS A 81 -26.01 -11.18 2.15
CA LYS A 81 -25.83 -10.84 0.71
C LYS A 81 -26.44 -9.50 0.29
N ASP A 82 -27.55 -9.10 0.90
CA ASP A 82 -28.28 -7.86 0.59
C ASP A 82 -27.87 -6.67 1.48
N SER A 83 -27.01 -6.90 2.48
CA SER A 83 -26.56 -5.87 3.42
C SER A 83 -25.47 -4.97 2.84
N GLY A 84 -25.40 -3.73 3.33
CA GLY A 84 -24.31 -2.80 3.00
C GLY A 84 -22.94 -3.32 3.47
N VAL A 85 -21.88 -2.88 2.80
CA VAL A 85 -20.48 -3.30 3.09
C VAL A 85 -20.12 -3.08 4.56
N ARG A 86 -20.54 -1.96 5.15
CA ARG A 86 -20.25 -1.60 6.54
C ARG A 86 -20.86 -2.60 7.54
N ASP A 87 -22.12 -2.94 7.37
CA ASP A 87 -22.85 -3.82 8.30
C ASP A 87 -22.32 -5.25 8.21
N TYR A 88 -22.01 -5.70 6.99
CA TYR A 88 -21.37 -6.98 6.73
C TYR A 88 -20.03 -7.14 7.49
N LEU A 89 -19.15 -6.13 7.42
CA LEU A 89 -17.85 -6.16 8.12
C LEU A 89 -18.02 -6.21 9.64
N ILE A 90 -18.94 -5.40 10.18
CA ILE A 90 -19.24 -5.39 11.62
C ILE A 90 -19.75 -6.76 12.09
N LYS A 91 -20.66 -7.38 11.33
CA LYS A 91 -21.23 -8.69 11.65
C LYS A 91 -20.20 -9.82 11.53
N GLY A 92 -19.27 -9.74 10.57
CA GLY A 92 -18.18 -10.72 10.44
C GLY A 92 -17.20 -10.70 11.61
N GLN A 93 -16.87 -9.50 12.09
CA GLN A 93 -16.07 -9.33 13.30
C GLN A 93 -16.80 -9.82 14.55
N ALA A 94 -18.09 -9.46 14.72
CA ALA A 94 -18.90 -9.92 15.85
C ALA A 94 -19.07 -11.46 15.88
N GLY A 95 -19.13 -12.10 14.71
CA GLY A 95 -19.28 -13.54 14.56
C GLY A 95 -18.06 -14.37 14.94
N GLY A 96 -16.88 -13.75 15.05
CA GLY A 96 -15.61 -14.40 15.37
C GLY A 96 -15.02 -15.29 14.27
N VAL A 97 -15.67 -15.36 13.10
CA VAL A 97 -15.22 -16.15 11.94
C VAL A 97 -14.52 -15.30 10.87
N GLY A 98 -14.58 -13.97 10.99
CA GLY A 98 -14.09 -13.02 9.98
C GLY A 98 -15.09 -12.82 8.84
N TYR A 99 -14.61 -12.44 7.66
CA TYR A 99 -15.43 -12.18 6.48
C TYR A 99 -14.75 -12.63 5.19
N VAL A 100 -15.53 -12.97 4.17
CA VAL A 100 -15.07 -13.09 2.78
C VAL A 100 -14.70 -11.70 2.26
N ALA A 101 -13.59 -11.59 1.51
CA ALA A 101 -13.15 -10.32 0.95
C ALA A 101 -14.26 -9.67 0.11
N ILE A 102 -14.34 -8.33 0.12
CA ILE A 102 -15.44 -7.59 -0.55
C ILE A 102 -15.49 -7.89 -2.05
N THR A 103 -14.33 -8.08 -2.68
CA THR A 103 -14.18 -8.46 -4.08
C THR A 103 -14.71 -9.87 -4.39
N ASP A 104 -14.62 -10.78 -3.41
CA ASP A 104 -14.98 -12.19 -3.57
C ASP A 104 -16.39 -12.50 -3.08
N ARG A 105 -17.02 -11.59 -2.32
CA ARG A 105 -18.34 -11.77 -1.73
C ARG A 105 -19.41 -12.11 -2.77
N ARG A 106 -19.45 -11.40 -3.89
CA ARG A 106 -20.45 -11.64 -4.95
C ARG A 106 -20.19 -12.97 -5.70
N PRO A 107 -18.97 -13.23 -6.20
CA PRO A 107 -18.63 -14.53 -6.78
C PRO A 107 -18.88 -15.73 -5.86
N ALA A 108 -18.61 -15.59 -4.56
CA ALA A 108 -18.84 -16.66 -3.57
C ALA A 108 -20.33 -16.96 -3.40
N VAL A 109 -21.17 -15.92 -3.26
CA VAL A 109 -22.63 -16.09 -3.13
C VAL A 109 -23.24 -16.65 -4.42
N ASP A 110 -22.79 -16.18 -5.59
CA ASP A 110 -23.28 -16.69 -6.88
C ASP A 110 -22.95 -18.17 -7.06
N TYR A 111 -21.76 -18.61 -6.64
CA TYR A 111 -21.39 -20.03 -6.63
C TYR A 111 -22.27 -20.87 -5.69
N LEU A 112 -22.50 -20.40 -4.46
CA LEU A 112 -23.34 -21.10 -3.47
C LEU A 112 -24.80 -21.24 -3.93
N LEU A 113 -25.30 -20.27 -4.69
CA LEU A 113 -26.64 -20.31 -5.29
C LEU A 113 -26.69 -21.09 -6.62
N GLY A 114 -25.56 -21.61 -7.12
CA GLY A 114 -25.48 -22.31 -8.40
C GLY A 114 -25.57 -21.42 -9.64
N LYS A 115 -25.36 -20.12 -9.50
CA LYS A 115 -25.38 -19.13 -10.59
C LYS A 115 -24.02 -18.91 -11.27
N GLY A 116 -22.97 -19.59 -10.80
CA GLY A 116 -21.63 -19.52 -11.40
C GLY A 116 -20.76 -20.72 -11.03
N ASP A 117 -19.67 -20.91 -11.77
CA ASP A 117 -18.76 -22.07 -11.67
C ASP A 117 -17.62 -21.90 -10.66
N GLY A 118 -17.67 -20.84 -9.84
CA GLY A 118 -16.65 -20.54 -8.82
C GLY A 118 -15.34 -19.96 -9.37
N GLU A 119 -15.31 -19.53 -10.64
CA GLU A 119 -14.23 -18.74 -11.27
C GLU A 119 -12.80 -19.29 -11.02
N GLY A 120 -12.62 -20.62 -11.04
CA GLY A 120 -11.30 -21.23 -10.83
C GLY A 120 -10.77 -21.12 -9.39
N ARG A 121 -11.61 -20.76 -8.42
CA ARG A 121 -11.26 -20.66 -6.99
C ARG A 121 -11.49 -21.97 -6.20
N ILE A 122 -11.92 -23.04 -6.85
CA ILE A 122 -12.26 -24.33 -6.21
C ILE A 122 -11.18 -25.35 -6.54
N VAL A 123 -10.47 -25.82 -5.52
CA VAL A 123 -9.44 -26.88 -5.66
C VAL A 123 -10.10 -28.25 -5.80
N ALA A 124 -9.62 -29.17 -6.64
CA ALA A 124 -10.24 -30.48 -6.91
C ALA A 124 -10.25 -31.44 -5.69
N LYS A 125 -11.22 -32.37 -5.66
CA LYS A 125 -11.36 -33.38 -4.58
C LYS A 125 -10.24 -34.42 -4.74
N GLY A 126 -9.20 -34.37 -3.92
CA GLY A 126 -8.10 -35.36 -3.92
C GLY A 126 -6.68 -34.81 -3.84
N GLU A 127 -6.48 -33.49 -3.94
CA GLU A 127 -5.20 -32.86 -3.61
C GLU A 127 -5.20 -32.50 -2.13
N GLU A 128 -4.90 -33.49 -1.28
CA GLU A 128 -4.68 -33.27 0.14
C GLU A 128 -3.44 -32.37 0.33
N GLY A 129 -3.69 -31.09 0.60
CA GLY A 129 -2.78 -30.27 1.39
C GLY A 129 -2.73 -30.80 2.82
N ALA A 130 -2.17 -31.99 3.03
CA ALA A 130 -1.85 -32.52 4.34
C ALA A 130 -0.63 -31.77 4.91
N LYS A 131 -0.84 -30.51 5.29
CA LYS A 131 -0.07 -29.85 6.33
C LYS A 131 -1.09 -29.27 7.29
N GLN A 132 -1.10 -29.79 8.51
CA GLN A 132 -1.80 -29.18 9.63
C GLN A 132 -1.35 -27.71 9.70
N GLN A 133 -2.23 -26.80 9.29
CA GLN A 133 -2.05 -25.37 9.43
C GLN A 133 -2.04 -25.10 10.95
N PRO A 134 -1.01 -24.46 11.53
CA PRO A 134 -1.12 -23.92 12.87
C PRO A 134 -2.29 -22.93 12.90
N ALA A 135 -3.02 -22.89 14.02
CA ALA A 135 -4.30 -22.20 14.21
C ALA A 135 -4.29 -20.65 14.06
N GLY A 136 -3.33 -20.07 13.32
CA GLY A 136 -3.13 -18.64 13.16
C GLY A 136 -3.54 -18.04 11.80
N ASP A 137 -3.55 -18.82 10.72
CA ASP A 137 -3.71 -18.28 9.36
C ASP A 137 -5.05 -18.65 8.73
N SER A 138 -6.13 -18.02 9.20
CA SER A 138 -7.40 -17.97 8.46
C SER A 138 -7.34 -16.81 7.45
N ALA A 139 -7.99 -16.94 6.29
CA ALA A 139 -8.06 -15.89 5.24
C ALA A 139 -8.61 -14.52 5.74
N ALA A 140 -9.20 -14.50 6.94
CA ALA A 140 -9.55 -13.28 7.67
C ALA A 140 -8.33 -12.42 8.07
N SER A 141 -7.17 -13.05 8.38
CA SER A 141 -5.95 -12.36 8.79
C SER A 141 -5.35 -11.53 7.64
N ALA A 142 -5.43 -12.04 6.41
CA ALA A 142 -4.92 -11.37 5.21
C ALA A 142 -5.82 -10.23 4.67
N THR A 143 -7.06 -10.11 5.15
CA THR A 143 -8.01 -9.07 4.69
C THR A 143 -8.19 -7.92 5.69
N ALA A 144 -7.42 -7.90 6.79
CA ALA A 144 -7.42 -6.84 7.79
C ALA A 144 -6.64 -5.58 7.36
N GLU A 145 -5.85 -5.61 6.27
CA GLU A 145 -4.96 -4.51 5.86
C GLU A 145 -5.66 -3.22 5.36
N ALA A 146 -7.00 -3.13 5.37
CA ALA A 146 -7.72 -1.99 4.76
C ALA A 146 -8.63 -1.17 5.70
N LEU A 147 -8.61 -1.38 7.03
CA LEU A 147 -9.40 -0.56 7.98
C LEU A 147 -8.54 -0.04 9.14
N PRO A 148 -8.78 1.21 9.61
CA PRO A 148 -7.93 1.86 10.59
C PRO A 148 -7.89 1.11 11.93
N SER A 149 -6.67 1.00 12.48
CA SER A 149 -6.19 0.32 13.70
C SER A 149 -6.83 0.79 15.04
N ALA A 150 -8.08 1.27 15.03
CA ALA A 150 -8.78 1.72 16.24
C ALA A 150 -9.57 0.60 16.97
N LEU A 151 -9.48 -0.66 16.53
CA LEU A 151 -10.30 -1.76 17.03
C LEU A 151 -9.55 -3.08 17.27
N GLU A 152 -8.22 -3.07 17.28
CA GLU A 152 -7.44 -4.27 17.60
C GLU A 152 -7.38 -4.50 19.11
N SER A 153 -8.30 -5.33 19.62
CA SER A 153 -8.01 -6.17 20.77
C SER A 153 -7.60 -7.54 20.24
N THR A 154 -6.34 -7.89 20.47
CA THR A 154 -5.77 -9.21 20.25
C THR A 154 -6.64 -10.28 20.91
N VAL A 155 -7.24 -11.15 20.10
CA VAL A 155 -7.82 -12.40 20.59
C VAL A 155 -7.21 -13.51 19.75
N GLU A 156 -6.25 -14.23 20.34
CA GLU A 156 -5.76 -15.50 19.81
C GLU A 156 -6.97 -16.45 19.64
N ALA A 157 -7.26 -16.82 18.40
CA ALA A 157 -8.34 -17.71 18.06
C ALA A 157 -7.87 -19.17 18.20
N GLY A 158 -8.35 -19.84 19.25
CA GLY A 158 -8.36 -21.29 19.42
C GLY A 158 -9.78 -21.78 19.69
N PRO A 159 -10.08 -23.07 19.50
CA PRO A 159 -11.37 -23.54 18.98
C PRO A 159 -12.51 -23.42 20.01
N SER A 160 -13.67 -22.96 19.53
CA SER A 160 -14.97 -23.10 20.21
C SER A 160 -15.17 -22.29 21.51
N ARG A 161 -14.88 -20.98 21.52
CA ARG A 161 -15.35 -20.08 22.59
C ARG A 161 -16.20 -18.93 22.04
N ALA A 162 -17.28 -18.60 22.76
CA ALA A 162 -18.13 -17.45 22.46
C ALA A 162 -17.32 -16.15 22.44
N SER A 163 -17.63 -15.23 21.51
CA SER A 163 -16.88 -13.99 21.33
C SER A 163 -16.86 -13.14 22.60
N ALA A 164 -15.72 -12.49 22.87
CA ALA A 164 -15.55 -11.62 24.03
C ALA A 164 -16.58 -10.49 24.02
N GLN A 165 -17.11 -10.15 25.20
CA GLN A 165 -18.21 -9.19 25.39
C GLN A 165 -17.93 -7.86 24.67
N ALA A 166 -18.90 -7.42 23.87
CA ALA A 166 -18.87 -6.13 23.20
C ALA A 166 -18.62 -5.00 24.22
N LYS A 167 -17.63 -4.14 23.95
CA LYS A 167 -17.29 -3.00 24.80
C LYS A 167 -18.57 -2.19 25.08
N ARG A 168 -18.84 -1.92 26.37
CA ARG A 168 -20.05 -1.22 26.83
C ARG A 168 -20.24 0.08 26.03
N LYS A 169 -21.47 0.30 25.57
CA LYS A 169 -21.88 1.53 24.88
C LYS A 169 -21.59 2.71 25.79
N TYR A 170 -20.82 3.70 25.30
CA TYR A 170 -20.50 4.91 26.06
C TYR A 170 -21.79 5.65 26.42
N GLU A 171 -22.07 5.76 27.71
CA GLU A 171 -23.18 6.51 28.26
C GLU A 171 -22.64 7.85 28.76
N VAL A 172 -23.18 8.94 28.23
CA VAL A 172 -22.69 10.30 28.54
C VAL A 172 -23.17 10.68 29.93
N ASP A 173 -22.25 11.00 30.82
CA ASP A 173 -22.58 11.50 32.16
C ASP A 173 -23.37 12.82 32.05
N VAL A 174 -24.49 12.89 32.78
CA VAL A 174 -25.44 14.01 32.74
C VAL A 174 -24.78 15.30 33.27
N ILE A 175 -23.84 15.17 34.19
CA ILE A 175 -23.08 16.28 34.78
C ILE A 175 -22.07 16.83 33.75
N ASP A 176 -21.35 15.94 33.08
CA ASP A 176 -20.38 16.32 32.03
C ASP A 176 -21.07 16.97 30.82
N ARG A 177 -22.33 16.64 30.56
CA ARG A 177 -23.10 17.22 29.45
C ARG A 177 -23.23 18.73 29.57
N GLU A 178 -23.49 19.26 30.77
CA GLU A 178 -23.64 20.69 31.00
C GLU A 178 -22.29 21.41 30.99
N PHE A 179 -21.26 20.79 31.58
CA PHE A 179 -19.90 21.29 31.55
C PHE A 179 -19.33 21.37 30.12
N CYS A 180 -19.48 20.30 29.33
CA CYS A 180 -19.06 20.26 27.92
C CYS A 180 -19.84 21.27 27.06
N ARG A 181 -21.12 21.51 27.37
CA ARG A 181 -21.93 22.52 26.68
C ARG A 181 -21.38 23.92 26.95
N LYS A 182 -21.05 24.24 28.20
CA LYS A 182 -20.45 25.53 28.58
C LYS A 182 -19.08 25.71 27.94
N LEU A 183 -18.21 24.69 28.02
CA LEU A 183 -16.88 24.72 27.42
C LEU A 183 -16.93 24.95 25.91
N ARG A 184 -17.84 24.26 25.20
CA ARG A 184 -18.02 24.42 23.75
C ARG A 184 -18.57 25.80 23.37
N SER A 185 -19.29 26.49 24.27
CA SER A 185 -19.76 27.86 24.02
C SER A 185 -18.69 28.93 24.23
N GLU A 186 -17.67 28.62 25.05
CA GLU A 186 -16.55 29.52 25.35
C GLU A 186 -15.33 29.25 24.44
N GLU A 187 -15.30 28.10 23.75
CA GLU A 187 -14.24 27.73 22.82
C GLU A 187 -14.32 28.51 21.50
N ILE A 188 -13.16 28.99 21.02
CA ILE A 188 -13.00 29.60 19.70
C ILE A 188 -12.24 28.63 18.80
N GLU A 189 -12.95 27.95 17.90
CA GLU A 189 -12.34 27.08 16.90
C GLU A 189 -11.66 27.91 15.81
N LEU A 190 -10.32 27.95 15.83
CA LEU A 190 -9.53 28.71 14.84
C LEU A 190 -9.44 28.02 13.47
N ARG A 191 -9.59 26.69 13.41
CA ARG A 191 -9.51 25.88 12.18
C ARG A 191 -10.35 24.61 12.30
N ASP A 192 -11.25 24.39 11.34
CA ASP A 192 -12.01 23.14 11.19
C ASP A 192 -11.47 22.28 10.02
N ARG A 193 -11.99 21.05 9.88
CA ARG A 193 -11.63 20.14 8.77
C ARG A 193 -11.84 20.80 7.40
N ASN A 194 -12.86 21.63 7.25
CA ASN A 194 -13.16 22.26 5.96
C ASN A 194 -12.30 23.51 5.70
N SER A 195 -11.82 24.20 6.74
CA SER A 195 -10.87 25.32 6.63
C SER A 195 -9.53 24.85 6.09
N ILE A 196 -9.11 23.61 6.40
CA ILE A 196 -7.90 22.99 5.85
C ILE A 196 -8.03 22.77 4.33
N LEU A 197 -9.25 22.52 3.85
CA LEU A 197 -9.53 22.33 2.42
C LEU A 197 -9.64 23.65 1.66
N ARG A 198 -9.61 24.80 2.35
CA ARG A 198 -9.69 26.14 1.76
C ARG A 198 -8.35 26.84 1.90
N SER A 199 -7.97 27.63 0.89
CA SER A 199 -6.74 28.43 0.95
C SER A 199 -6.88 29.52 2.01
N SER A 200 -5.94 29.60 2.94
CA SER A 200 -5.93 30.54 4.08
C SER A 200 -5.85 32.03 3.69
N ALA A 201 -5.67 32.34 2.40
CA ALA A 201 -5.52 33.70 1.88
C ALA A 201 -6.83 34.23 1.27
N GLY A 202 -7.77 34.65 2.12
CA GLY A 202 -8.83 35.60 1.73
C GLY A 202 -9.89 35.09 0.73
N GLY A 203 -10.32 33.83 0.84
CA GLY A 203 -11.58 33.37 0.23
C GLY A 203 -11.61 33.29 -1.30
N LYS A 204 -10.49 33.54 -2.00
CA LYS A 204 -10.41 33.31 -3.45
C LYS A 204 -10.36 31.81 -3.70
N ALA A 205 -11.52 31.22 -4.01
CA ALA A 205 -11.59 29.88 -4.57
C ALA A 205 -10.73 29.86 -5.84
N ASN A 206 -9.76 28.96 -5.90
CA ASN A 206 -8.99 28.75 -7.12
C ASN A 206 -9.97 28.29 -8.20
N ASN A 207 -10.32 29.19 -9.14
CA ASN A 207 -11.28 28.87 -10.19
C ASN A 207 -10.61 28.02 -11.27
N PHE A 208 -10.78 26.70 -11.18
CA PHE A 208 -10.26 25.74 -12.16
C PHE A 208 -11.21 25.53 -13.35
N GLU A 209 -12.30 26.28 -13.46
CA GLU A 209 -13.29 26.14 -14.54
C GLU A 209 -12.65 26.41 -15.92
N ALA A 210 -11.76 27.39 -16.03
CA ALA A 210 -11.03 27.67 -17.26
C ALA A 210 -10.09 26.51 -17.66
N PHE A 211 -9.48 25.83 -16.69
CA PHE A 211 -8.65 24.65 -16.93
C PHE A 211 -9.50 23.45 -17.37
N GLN A 212 -10.65 23.22 -16.71
CA GLN A 212 -11.58 22.16 -17.11
C GLN A 212 -12.12 22.40 -18.53
N ARG A 213 -12.60 23.61 -18.86
CA ARG A 213 -13.12 23.88 -20.21
C ARG A 213 -12.06 23.76 -21.29
N ASN A 214 -10.85 24.27 -21.07
CA ASN A 214 -9.87 24.33 -22.14
C ASN A 214 -9.09 23.02 -22.31
N ILE A 215 -8.81 22.29 -21.23
CA ILE A 215 -7.94 21.10 -21.28
C ILE A 215 -8.75 19.81 -21.20
N MET A 216 -9.80 19.74 -20.37
CA MET A 216 -10.60 18.52 -20.27
C MET A 216 -11.58 18.40 -21.43
N HIS A 217 -12.14 19.49 -21.95
CA HIS A 217 -13.05 19.40 -23.11
C HIS A 217 -12.31 18.95 -24.38
N GLU A 218 -11.09 19.43 -24.63
CA GLU A 218 -10.22 18.93 -25.72
C GLU A 218 -9.88 17.45 -25.55
N LYS A 219 -9.49 17.03 -24.33
CA LYS A 219 -9.19 15.62 -24.06
C LYS A 219 -10.41 14.71 -24.17
N ILE A 220 -11.57 15.14 -23.67
CA ILE A 220 -12.83 14.37 -23.74
C ILE A 220 -13.31 14.30 -25.20
N LYS A 221 -13.17 15.39 -25.98
CA LYS A 221 -13.47 15.39 -27.41
C LYS A 221 -12.52 14.47 -28.18
N ALA A 222 -11.21 14.53 -27.89
CA ALA A 222 -10.21 13.64 -28.47
C ALA A 222 -10.47 12.16 -28.11
N LEU A 223 -10.86 11.88 -26.86
CA LEU A 223 -11.22 10.54 -26.41
C LEU A 223 -12.47 10.04 -27.15
N ARG A 224 -13.53 10.85 -27.25
CA ARG A 224 -14.74 10.49 -27.99
C ARG A 224 -14.46 10.24 -29.48
N THR A 225 -13.65 11.07 -30.12
CA THR A 225 -13.23 10.83 -31.51
C THR A 225 -12.35 9.60 -31.69
N SER A 226 -11.58 9.21 -30.66
CA SER A 226 -10.80 7.96 -30.67
C SER A 226 -11.66 6.71 -30.47
N PHE A 227 -12.80 6.84 -29.78
CA PHE A 227 -13.80 5.78 -29.67
C PHE A 227 -14.65 5.62 -30.94
N GLU A 228 -14.92 6.69 -31.69
CA GLU A 228 -15.61 6.62 -32.99
C GLU A 228 -14.71 6.08 -34.12
N LYS A 229 -13.39 6.28 -34.04
CA LYS A 229 -12.42 5.73 -35.00
C LYS A 229 -11.78 4.43 -34.48
N GLY A 230 -12.61 3.47 -34.10
CA GLY A 230 -12.18 2.10 -33.84
C GLY A 230 -11.84 1.37 -35.15
N GLY A 231 -10.55 1.12 -35.37
CA GLY A 231 -10.08 0.14 -36.37
C GLY A 231 -9.14 0.70 -37.42
N LYS A 232 -7.87 0.91 -37.04
CA LYS A 232 -6.64 0.51 -37.79
C LYS A 232 -5.43 1.19 -37.16
N GLN A 233 -4.46 0.38 -36.75
CA GLN A 233 -3.12 0.84 -36.37
C GLN A 233 -2.46 1.58 -37.53
N PRO A 234 -1.68 2.64 -37.27
CA PRO A 234 -0.65 3.06 -38.21
C PRO A 234 0.75 2.76 -37.68
N THR A 235 1.51 2.14 -38.57
CA THR A 235 2.95 2.00 -38.59
C THR A 235 3.67 3.35 -38.70
N ALA A 236 4.92 3.37 -38.26
CA ALA A 236 5.82 4.52 -38.29
C ALA A 236 6.17 4.98 -39.71
N ALA A 237 6.20 6.29 -39.92
CA ALA A 237 7.10 6.95 -40.88
C ALA A 237 7.30 8.43 -40.54
N THR A 238 8.54 8.86 -40.72
CA THR A 238 9.17 10.14 -40.41
C THR A 238 8.78 11.24 -41.40
N ALA A 239 8.51 12.46 -40.94
CA ALA A 239 8.80 13.69 -41.71
C ALA A 239 8.81 14.92 -40.78
N SER A 240 9.88 15.69 -40.90
CA SER A 240 10.16 16.97 -40.28
C SER A 240 9.31 18.10 -40.84
N GLN A 241 8.56 18.82 -40.00
CA GLN A 241 8.25 20.24 -40.23
C GLN A 241 8.32 21.02 -38.92
N SER A 242 8.98 22.17 -39.03
CA SER A 242 9.33 23.11 -37.98
C SER A 242 8.13 23.95 -37.56
N ASP A 243 7.50 23.60 -36.43
CA ASP A 243 6.55 24.47 -35.75
C ASP A 243 7.17 25.06 -34.48
N LEU A 244 7.77 26.23 -34.68
CA LEU A 244 8.11 27.21 -33.66
C LEU A 244 6.82 27.76 -33.05
N ASN A 245 6.15 27.00 -32.15
CA ASN A 245 5.28 27.50 -31.08
C ASN A 245 4.47 26.40 -30.37
N ARG A 246 5.01 25.17 -30.25
CA ARG A 246 4.50 24.27 -29.22
C ARG A 246 5.07 24.70 -27.88
N ALA A 247 4.32 25.55 -27.17
CA ALA A 247 4.52 25.84 -25.75
C ALA A 247 5.03 24.58 -25.06
N LYS A 248 6.29 24.62 -24.62
CA LYS A 248 6.99 23.50 -23.99
C LYS A 248 6.05 22.90 -22.96
N LYS A 249 5.43 21.77 -23.30
CA LYS A 249 4.76 20.85 -22.38
C LYS A 249 5.67 20.82 -21.17
N ALA A 250 5.26 21.42 -20.05
CA ALA A 250 6.15 21.76 -18.95
C ALA A 250 6.92 20.50 -18.57
N ARG A 251 8.14 20.36 -19.10
CA ARG A 251 8.99 19.20 -18.87
C ARG A 251 9.22 19.22 -17.36
N SER A 252 8.99 18.11 -16.68
CA SER A 252 9.25 18.04 -15.25
C SER A 252 10.74 18.30 -15.02
N THR A 253 11.08 19.54 -14.70
CA THR A 253 12.44 20.04 -14.43
C THR A 253 12.94 19.64 -13.05
N ASN A 254 12.23 18.74 -12.37
CA ASN A 254 12.62 18.23 -11.07
C ASN A 254 13.95 17.47 -11.20
N PRO A 255 14.98 17.85 -10.44
CA PRO A 255 16.28 17.20 -10.47
C PRO A 255 16.21 15.75 -9.98
N ILE A 256 17.11 14.92 -10.50
CA ILE A 256 17.20 13.49 -10.21
C ILE A 256 18.54 13.20 -9.50
N ILE A 257 18.48 12.35 -8.48
CA ILE A 257 19.63 11.81 -7.75
C ILE A 257 19.64 10.30 -7.99
N VAL A 258 20.75 9.78 -8.52
CA VAL A 258 20.91 8.33 -8.70
C VAL A 258 21.72 7.79 -7.53
N ILE A 259 21.25 6.74 -6.88
CA ILE A 259 21.99 6.02 -5.84
C ILE A 259 22.40 4.64 -6.33
N SER A 260 23.34 3.99 -5.63
CA SER A 260 23.71 2.61 -5.94
C SER A 260 22.61 1.64 -5.50
N SER A 261 22.29 0.66 -6.33
CA SER A 261 21.43 -0.49 -5.99
C SER A 261 22.12 -1.52 -5.09
N SER A 262 23.40 -1.33 -4.74
CA SER A 262 24.14 -2.28 -3.90
C SER A 262 23.51 -2.42 -2.51
N PRO A 263 23.28 -3.65 -2.01
CA PRO A 263 22.82 -3.89 -0.64
C PRO A 263 23.79 -3.37 0.43
N THR A 264 25.07 -3.23 0.08
CA THR A 264 26.13 -2.74 0.97
C THR A 264 26.26 -1.22 1.00
N SER A 265 25.46 -0.50 0.20
CA SER A 265 25.43 0.96 0.23
C SER A 265 24.86 1.47 1.56
N LEU A 266 25.45 2.51 2.14
CA LEU A 266 24.92 3.14 3.35
C LEU A 266 23.57 3.79 3.10
N ILE A 267 23.42 4.46 1.95
CA ILE A 267 22.18 5.09 1.51
C ILE A 267 21.56 4.20 0.43
N THR A 268 20.35 3.73 0.68
CA THR A 268 19.56 2.88 -0.21
C THR A 268 18.15 3.44 -0.36
N MET A 269 17.34 2.86 -1.25
CA MET A 269 15.94 3.26 -1.40
C MET A 269 15.13 3.11 -0.11
N TRP A 270 15.55 2.27 0.83
CA TRP A 270 14.85 2.10 2.11
C TRP A 270 15.00 3.29 3.05
N ASN A 271 16.20 3.87 3.13
CA ASN A 271 16.51 4.88 4.15
C ASN A 271 16.68 6.31 3.59
N VAL A 272 16.87 6.47 2.27
CA VAL A 272 17.21 7.74 1.64
C VAL A 272 16.17 8.84 1.90
N LYS A 273 14.87 8.48 1.93
CA LYS A 273 13.80 9.46 2.16
C LYS A 273 13.91 10.07 3.54
N LYS A 274 13.97 9.24 4.58
CA LYS A 274 14.08 9.70 5.97
C LYS A 274 15.38 10.45 6.20
N PHE A 275 16.48 9.96 5.63
CA PHE A 275 17.77 10.63 5.72
C PHE A 275 17.74 12.03 5.10
N LEU A 276 17.31 12.18 3.85
CA LEU A 276 17.37 13.47 3.15
C LEU A 276 16.28 14.47 3.58
N GLU A 277 15.09 14.00 3.98
CA GLU A 277 13.99 14.88 4.42
C GLU A 277 14.10 15.26 5.90
N GLN A 278 14.45 14.30 6.77
CA GLN A 278 14.40 14.49 8.22
C GLN A 278 15.79 14.64 8.85
N GLY A 279 16.86 14.32 8.12
CA GLY A 279 18.23 14.39 8.65
C GLY A 279 18.52 13.29 9.67
N VAL A 280 17.88 12.12 9.56
CA VAL A 280 18.03 10.99 10.49
C VAL A 280 18.44 9.75 9.70
N PHE A 281 19.60 9.18 10.00
CA PHE A 281 20.05 7.93 9.39
C PHE A 281 19.44 6.72 10.10
N GLU A 282 18.91 5.79 9.33
CA GLU A 282 18.55 4.44 9.77
C GLU A 282 19.21 3.41 8.87
N SER A 283 19.68 2.31 9.44
CA SER A 283 20.24 1.19 8.68
C SER A 283 19.19 0.55 7.78
N SER A 284 19.58 0.21 6.56
CA SER A 284 18.68 -0.39 5.57
C SER A 284 18.09 -1.73 6.04
N GLU A 285 18.84 -2.51 6.82
CA GLU A 285 18.36 -3.76 7.42
C GLU A 285 17.21 -3.53 8.41
N THR A 286 17.36 -2.54 9.29
CA THR A 286 16.32 -2.20 10.28
C THR A 286 15.06 -1.67 9.61
N VAL A 287 15.21 -0.85 8.56
CA VAL A 287 14.06 -0.36 7.79
C VAL A 287 13.38 -1.52 7.06
N ARG A 288 14.14 -2.40 6.40
CA ARG A 288 13.59 -3.59 5.73
C ARG A 288 12.81 -4.50 6.68
N GLN A 289 13.33 -4.75 7.88
CA GLN A 289 12.63 -5.57 8.88
C GLN A 289 11.31 -4.91 9.32
N ARG A 290 11.30 -3.60 9.53
CA ARG A 290 10.09 -2.84 9.86
C ARG A 290 9.07 -2.87 8.72
N GLU A 291 9.50 -2.59 7.48
CA GLU A 291 8.63 -2.59 6.31
C GLU A 291 8.10 -4.00 5.99
N ALA A 292 8.92 -5.05 6.16
CA ALA A 292 8.48 -6.43 6.02
C ALA A 292 7.41 -6.81 7.03
N SER A 293 7.48 -6.31 8.28
CA SER A 293 6.41 -6.49 9.27
C SER A 293 5.11 -5.77 8.92
N GLN A 294 5.17 -4.81 7.99
CA GLN A 294 4.03 -4.07 7.45
C GLN A 294 3.61 -4.57 6.05
N GLY A 295 4.07 -5.76 5.64
CA GLY A 295 3.74 -6.37 4.35
C GLY A 295 4.52 -5.80 3.14
N ASN A 296 5.40 -4.81 3.34
CA ASN A 296 6.16 -4.20 2.27
C ASN A 296 7.53 -4.87 2.08
N VAL A 297 7.60 -5.83 1.15
CA VAL A 297 8.78 -6.68 0.93
C VAL A 297 9.74 -6.13 -0.14
N LYS A 298 9.35 -5.09 -0.88
CA LYS A 298 10.14 -4.55 -2.01
C LYS A 298 10.32 -3.03 -1.90
N ALA A 299 11.53 -2.56 -2.17
CA ALA A 299 11.79 -1.13 -2.24
C ALA A 299 11.12 -0.52 -3.48
N GLU A 300 10.68 0.74 -3.38
CA GLU A 300 10.27 1.50 -4.56
C GLU A 300 11.47 1.75 -5.46
N ASP A 301 11.30 1.62 -6.78
CA ASP A 301 12.35 1.93 -7.76
C ASP A 301 12.54 3.46 -7.93
N MET A 302 11.61 4.28 -7.42
CA MET A 302 11.62 5.74 -7.52
C MET A 302 10.98 6.39 -6.29
N ILE A 303 11.73 7.24 -5.60
CA ILE A 303 11.24 7.93 -4.39
C ILE A 303 11.27 9.45 -4.59
N PRO A 304 10.13 10.15 -4.42
CA PRO A 304 10.13 11.61 -4.35
C PRO A 304 10.58 12.08 -2.97
N VAL A 305 11.54 13.01 -2.93
CA VAL A 305 12.00 13.70 -1.71
C VAL A 305 11.65 15.18 -1.80
N ILE A 306 11.00 15.69 -0.76
CA ILE A 306 10.60 17.09 -0.64
C ILE A 306 11.55 17.81 0.32
N ARG A 307 12.30 18.77 -0.21
CA ARG A 307 13.15 19.64 0.58
C ARG A 307 12.46 20.98 0.81
N LYS A 308 12.26 21.34 2.07
CA LYS A 308 11.82 22.68 2.48
C LYS A 308 13.04 23.51 2.91
N ARG A 309 13.14 24.73 2.41
CA ARG A 309 14.16 25.70 2.81
C ARG A 309 13.50 27.02 3.17
N SER A 310 13.71 27.51 4.38
CA SER A 310 13.43 28.91 4.68
C SER A 310 14.60 29.76 4.19
N GLY A 311 14.33 30.67 3.27
CA GLY A 311 15.28 31.66 2.79
C GLY A 311 14.85 33.09 3.15
N PRO A 312 15.70 34.09 2.89
CA PRO A 312 15.36 35.50 3.12
C PRO A 312 14.12 35.96 2.35
N HIS A 313 13.78 35.27 1.25
CA HIS A 313 12.65 35.56 0.36
C HIS A 313 11.44 34.63 0.63
N GLY A 314 11.42 33.94 1.77
CA GLY A 314 10.36 32.99 2.16
C GLY A 314 10.74 31.52 2.00
N ASP A 315 9.76 30.65 2.24
CA ASP A 315 9.93 29.20 2.18
C ASP A 315 9.93 28.69 0.73
N VAL A 316 11.04 28.08 0.32
CA VAL A 316 11.21 27.41 -0.97
C VAL A 316 11.05 25.91 -0.78
N ILE A 317 10.07 25.32 -1.47
CA ILE A 317 9.86 23.88 -1.51
C ILE A 317 10.41 23.35 -2.84
N SER A 318 11.36 22.44 -2.78
CA SER A 318 11.98 21.79 -3.94
C SER A 318 11.71 20.29 -3.92
N LYS A 319 11.33 19.71 -5.06
CA LYS A 319 11.12 18.27 -5.21
C LYS A 319 12.29 17.64 -5.96
N TYR A 320 12.82 16.55 -5.43
CA TYR A 320 13.87 15.73 -6.02
C TYR A 320 13.34 14.32 -6.22
N TYR A 321 13.80 13.64 -7.27
CA TYR A 321 13.53 12.22 -7.46
C TYR A 321 14.79 11.42 -7.19
N ILE A 322 14.67 10.34 -6.44
CA ILE A 322 15.75 9.37 -6.22
C ILE A 322 15.42 8.08 -6.95
N VAL A 323 16.42 7.51 -7.64
CA VAL A 323 16.36 6.22 -8.33
C VAL A 323 17.62 5.41 -8.03
N ASP A 324 17.55 4.09 -8.11
CA ASP A 324 18.68 3.18 -7.79
C ASP A 324 19.36 2.54 -9.02
N SER A 325 18.76 2.72 -10.20
CA SER A 325 19.18 2.04 -11.43
C SER A 325 18.96 2.92 -12.67
N ALA A 326 19.75 2.65 -13.71
CA ALA A 326 19.56 3.30 -15.01
C ALA A 326 18.21 2.94 -15.63
N ASP A 327 17.70 1.73 -15.39
CA ASP A 327 16.39 1.29 -15.88
C ASP A 327 15.25 2.07 -15.21
N ALA A 328 15.34 2.33 -13.90
CA ALA A 328 14.41 3.22 -13.23
C ALA A 328 14.48 4.66 -13.76
N LEU A 329 15.68 5.12 -14.14
CA LEU A 329 15.88 6.44 -14.73
C LEU A 329 15.22 6.56 -16.12
N GLN A 330 15.20 5.50 -16.93
CA GLN A 330 14.54 5.51 -18.25
C GLN A 330 13.04 5.81 -18.17
N LYS A 331 12.38 5.50 -17.03
CA LYS A 331 10.96 5.83 -16.79
C LYS A 331 10.68 7.33 -16.84
N PHE A 332 11.71 8.18 -16.69
CA PHE A 332 11.58 9.63 -16.75
C PHE A 332 11.63 10.21 -18.17
N GLY A 333 11.97 9.41 -19.20
CA GLY A 333 12.08 9.83 -20.59
C GLY A 333 13.52 10.02 -21.07
N GLN A 334 13.67 10.41 -22.34
CA GLN A 334 14.98 10.49 -23.02
C GLN A 334 15.90 11.59 -22.45
N ASP A 335 15.34 12.60 -21.78
CA ASP A 335 16.06 13.71 -21.14
C ASP A 335 16.32 13.47 -19.64
N ALA A 336 16.20 12.23 -19.16
CA ALA A 336 16.37 11.91 -17.75
C ALA A 336 17.81 12.19 -17.27
N TRP A 337 18.81 11.83 -18.07
CA TRP A 337 20.23 12.05 -17.76
C TRP A 337 20.59 13.53 -17.63
N ASP A 338 19.95 14.42 -18.39
CA ASP A 338 20.18 15.86 -18.32
C ASP A 338 19.62 16.48 -17.02
N ARG A 339 18.74 15.75 -16.32
CA ARG A 339 18.20 16.14 -15.01
C ARG A 339 18.94 15.50 -13.85
N VAL A 340 19.88 14.58 -14.10
CA VAL A 340 20.67 13.97 -13.05
C VAL A 340 21.69 14.99 -12.55
N ILE A 341 21.53 15.44 -11.31
CA ILE A 341 22.42 16.41 -10.68
C ILE A 341 23.45 15.74 -9.77
N CYS A 342 23.19 14.50 -9.36
CA CYS A 342 24.02 13.78 -8.40
C CYS A 342 23.98 12.27 -8.63
N VAL A 343 25.15 11.64 -8.48
CA VAL A 343 25.30 10.19 -8.37
C VAL A 343 25.95 9.87 -7.03
N VAL A 344 25.29 9.05 -6.22
CA VAL A 344 25.85 8.46 -5.01
C VAL A 344 26.52 7.14 -5.38
N THR A 345 27.81 7.02 -5.11
CA THR A 345 28.60 5.84 -5.45
C THR A 345 28.95 4.99 -4.24
N THR A 346 29.25 3.71 -4.47
CA THR A 346 29.88 2.79 -3.51
C THR A 346 31.40 2.65 -3.71
N GLY A 347 32.00 3.36 -4.68
CA GLY A 347 33.42 3.25 -5.00
C GLY A 347 33.77 2.11 -5.97
N GLN A 348 32.75 1.44 -6.53
CA GLN A 348 32.90 0.29 -7.41
C GLN A 348 32.56 0.66 -8.86
N THR A 349 33.48 0.44 -9.80
CA THR A 349 33.33 0.84 -11.21
C THR A 349 32.19 0.13 -11.92
N TRP A 350 31.85 -1.10 -11.52
CA TRP A 350 30.76 -1.86 -12.12
C TRP A 350 29.41 -1.15 -11.98
N GLN A 351 29.24 -0.27 -10.98
CA GLN A 351 28.04 0.53 -10.76
C GLN A 351 27.66 1.36 -12.00
N PHE A 352 28.65 1.85 -12.74
CA PHE A 352 28.45 2.83 -13.81
C PHE A 352 28.29 2.19 -15.20
N LYS A 353 28.50 0.89 -15.34
CA LYS A 353 28.32 0.17 -16.62
C LYS A 353 26.99 0.46 -17.33
N PRO A 354 25.83 0.54 -16.66
CA PRO A 354 24.56 0.83 -17.32
C PRO A 354 24.29 2.34 -17.48
N TYR A 355 25.22 3.22 -17.09
CA TYR A 355 25.01 4.66 -17.11
C TYR A 355 25.35 5.26 -18.48
N LYS A 356 24.89 6.49 -18.74
CA LYS A 356 25.23 7.23 -19.97
C LYS A 356 26.74 7.43 -20.12
N TRP A 357 27.45 7.61 -19.00
CA TRP A 357 28.90 7.64 -18.92
C TRP A 357 29.35 6.54 -17.97
N ASP A 358 30.04 5.54 -18.50
CA ASP A 358 30.51 4.37 -17.75
C ASP A 358 31.89 4.59 -17.11
N ASP A 359 32.74 5.44 -17.70
CA ASP A 359 33.98 5.89 -17.07
C ASP A 359 33.67 6.86 -15.91
N PRO A 360 34.02 6.52 -14.65
CA PRO A 360 33.81 7.39 -13.49
C PRO A 360 34.41 8.79 -13.67
N LYS A 361 35.56 8.91 -14.34
CA LYS A 361 36.25 10.20 -14.52
C LYS A 361 35.44 11.14 -15.40
N VAL A 362 34.81 10.60 -16.45
CA VAL A 362 33.94 11.36 -17.36
C VAL A 362 32.58 11.62 -16.71
N LEU A 363 32.02 10.62 -16.01
CA LEU A 363 30.75 10.74 -15.30
C LEU A 363 30.77 11.90 -14.29
N PHE A 364 31.80 11.98 -13.44
CA PHE A 364 31.90 12.99 -12.40
C PHE A 364 32.41 14.37 -12.87
N GLN A 365 32.67 14.53 -14.17
CA GLN A 365 32.78 15.84 -14.80
C GLN A 365 31.40 16.42 -15.15
N HIS A 366 30.45 15.56 -15.52
CA HIS A 366 29.09 15.96 -15.91
C HIS A 366 28.15 16.06 -14.71
N VAL A 367 28.31 15.19 -13.72
CA VAL A 367 27.39 15.06 -12.59
C VAL A 367 28.14 15.09 -11.27
N LYS A 368 27.51 15.62 -10.21
CA LYS A 368 28.16 15.64 -8.89
C LYS A 368 28.25 14.22 -8.30
N GLY A 369 29.46 13.76 -8.01
CA GLY A 369 29.69 12.51 -7.27
C GLY A 369 29.65 12.71 -5.76
N ILE A 370 28.95 11.83 -5.04
CA ILE A 370 28.95 11.75 -3.57
C ILE A 370 29.28 10.31 -3.14
N TYR A 371 30.13 10.16 -2.13
CA TYR A 371 30.44 8.88 -1.50
C TYR A 371 30.15 8.96 0.00
N PHE A 372 29.20 8.15 0.48
CA PHE A 372 28.93 8.03 1.91
C PHE A 372 29.77 6.90 2.50
N GLN A 373 30.46 7.19 3.60
CA GLN A 373 31.23 6.22 4.38
C GLN A 373 30.98 6.40 5.88
N TRP A 374 31.27 5.37 6.67
CA TRP A 374 31.29 5.52 8.12
C TRP A 374 32.47 6.39 8.55
N GLY A 375 32.27 7.23 9.57
CA GLY A 375 33.30 8.16 10.02
C GLY A 375 34.60 7.52 10.50
N ASN A 376 34.52 6.27 10.99
CA ASN A 376 35.63 5.48 11.50
C ASN A 376 36.27 4.54 10.46
N ASP A 377 35.68 4.42 9.26
CA ASP A 377 36.22 3.55 8.23
C ASP A 377 37.37 4.26 7.48
N PRO A 378 38.39 3.50 7.01
CA PRO A 378 39.48 4.06 6.22
C PRO A 378 38.96 4.59 4.88
N VAL A 379 39.55 5.70 4.43
CA VAL A 379 39.17 6.33 3.16
C VAL A 379 39.44 5.37 2.00
N ASN A 380 38.44 5.15 1.16
CA ASN A 380 38.58 4.29 -0.01
C ASN A 380 39.50 4.94 -1.07
N PRO A 381 40.65 4.32 -1.43
CA PRO A 381 41.58 4.88 -2.39
C PRO A 381 40.97 5.05 -3.79
N THR A 382 40.04 4.19 -4.22
CA THR A 382 39.43 4.31 -5.55
C THR A 382 38.60 5.58 -5.71
N VAL A 383 37.99 6.04 -4.62
CA VAL A 383 37.17 7.26 -4.60
C VAL A 383 38.04 8.52 -4.66
N LYS A 384 39.28 8.46 -4.15
CA LYS A 384 40.23 9.58 -4.23
C LYS A 384 40.67 9.91 -5.65
N ASP A 385 40.68 8.91 -6.53
CA ASP A 385 41.03 9.08 -7.94
C ASP A 385 39.89 9.72 -8.76
N TRP A 386 38.70 9.88 -8.17
CA TRP A 386 37.50 10.39 -8.83
C TRP A 386 37.09 11.76 -8.24
N ASN A 387 36.40 12.58 -9.05
CA ASN A 387 35.86 13.88 -8.60
C ASN A 387 34.59 13.71 -7.74
N VAL A 388 34.73 13.01 -6.61
CA VAL A 388 33.65 12.62 -5.71
C VAL A 388 33.86 13.32 -4.36
N THR A 389 32.78 13.81 -3.77
CA THR A 389 32.85 14.37 -2.41
C THR A 389 32.49 13.30 -1.38
N GLU A 390 33.43 13.04 -0.49
CA GLU A 390 33.23 12.12 0.63
C GLU A 390 32.38 12.76 1.73
N MET A 391 31.43 11.99 2.25
CA MET A 391 30.54 12.39 3.33
C MET A 391 30.54 11.30 4.40
N LYS A 392 30.84 11.70 5.64
CA LYS A 392 30.99 10.77 6.76
C LYS A 392 29.73 10.74 7.59
N ILE A 393 29.19 9.55 7.83
CA ILE A 393 28.09 9.30 8.75
C ILE A 393 28.67 8.63 10.00
N ASP A 394 28.26 9.07 11.19
CA ASP A 394 28.70 8.45 12.44
C ASP A 394 27.83 7.21 12.74
N ARG A 395 28.42 6.14 13.26
CA ARG A 395 27.68 4.91 13.59
C ARG A 395 26.70 5.13 14.74
N ASN A 396 27.07 5.95 15.73
CA ASN A 396 26.36 6.08 17.01
C ASN A 396 25.82 7.50 17.24
N LYS A 397 26.35 8.53 16.58
CA LYS A 397 25.95 9.93 16.80
C LYS A 397 24.93 10.42 15.78
N ARG A 398 23.66 10.07 15.97
CA ARG A 398 22.56 10.50 15.06
C ARG A 398 22.32 12.02 15.01
N HIS A 399 22.73 12.76 16.02
CA HIS A 399 22.60 14.23 16.01
C HIS A 399 23.47 14.90 14.93
N THR A 400 24.55 14.26 14.48
CA THR A 400 25.41 14.80 13.41
C THR A 400 24.84 14.59 12.01
N ASP A 401 23.90 13.67 11.83
CA ASP A 401 23.31 13.33 10.53
C ASP A 401 22.67 14.57 9.87
N ARG A 402 22.04 15.43 10.67
CA ARG A 402 21.43 16.67 10.19
C ARG A 402 22.45 17.64 9.61
N GLN A 403 23.65 17.68 10.16
CA GLN A 403 24.76 18.48 9.62
C GLN A 403 25.25 17.89 8.30
N VAL A 404 25.43 16.56 8.22
CA VAL A 404 25.81 15.87 6.98
C VAL A 404 24.79 16.17 5.88
N VAL A 405 23.50 16.04 6.16
CA VAL A 405 22.44 16.31 5.18
C VAL A 405 22.40 17.78 4.77
N ALA A 406 22.65 18.72 5.69
CA ALA A 406 22.77 20.14 5.36
C ALA A 406 23.93 20.42 4.39
N ASP A 407 25.10 19.80 4.62
CA ASP A 407 26.25 19.90 3.72
C ASP A 407 26.02 19.26 2.36
N PHE A 408 25.39 18.07 2.33
CA PHE A 408 24.98 17.41 1.09
C PHE A 408 24.11 18.34 0.23
N TRP A 409 23.11 18.95 0.86
CA TRP A 409 22.20 19.85 0.18
C TRP A 409 22.90 21.13 -0.30
N ARG A 410 23.82 21.70 0.49
CA ARG A 410 24.65 22.85 0.09
C ARG A 410 25.49 22.53 -1.15
N ILE A 411 26.08 21.34 -1.22
CA ILE A 411 26.84 20.87 -2.37
C ILE A 411 25.95 20.77 -3.62
N LEU A 412 24.76 20.18 -3.49
CA LEU A 412 23.82 20.05 -4.60
C LEU A 412 23.30 21.39 -5.12
N ASP A 413 23.09 22.35 -4.23
CA ASP A 413 22.67 23.70 -4.63
C ASP A 413 23.72 24.40 -5.48
N ASN A 414 24.99 24.18 -5.17
CA ASN A 414 26.10 24.71 -5.97
C ASN A 414 26.22 23.97 -7.31
N ALA A 415 25.96 22.66 -7.33
CA ALA A 415 25.96 21.88 -8.55
C ALA A 415 24.82 22.29 -9.50
N LYS A 416 23.62 22.57 -8.99
CA LYS A 416 22.44 22.99 -9.79
C LYS A 416 22.59 24.36 -10.45
N ARG A 417 23.51 25.21 -9.96
CA ARG A 417 23.76 26.56 -10.51
C ARG A 417 24.75 26.56 -11.68
N ARG A 418 25.50 25.47 -11.86
CA ARG A 418 26.32 25.23 -13.05
C ARG A 418 25.46 24.57 -14.12
#